data_AF-A0A523QJQ2-F1
#
_entry.id   AF-A0A523QJQ2-F1
#
_cell.length_a   1.000
_cell.length_b   1.000
_cell.length_c   1.000
_cell.angle_alpha   90.00
_cell.angle_beta   90.00
_cell.angle_gamma   90.00
#
_symmetry.space_group_name_H-M   'P 1'
#
loop_
_entity.id
_entity.type
_entity.pdbx_description
1 polymer ?
#
loop_
_entity_poly.entity_id
_entity_poly.type
_entity_poly.pdbx_seq_one_letter_code
_entity_poly.pdbx_strand_id
1 'polypeptide(L)'
;MKKTITRRNFLKKSSKFVAAAGLGGCGILLKGCAVKKDFDLIIRGGFILDGSGGEAFEADIGISGDYIKEIGQILSVRGKSVIEAKNFVVCPGFIDAHDHTDVELLANPKAESSIRQGITTLVSGNCGSSPFPVAEEIYEESKANLKELLQLDLTWRDINGFFSRLEEKGIALNYSTLVGQGAIRGAAMGFNDRPPSQEELEKMKKMVAENIESGAVGLSSGLEYTPGSYAEADEITELCRVAAQYGGVYATHMRDEGDELIESLDESIEAARKTGVSLQISHYKIAYPRNWHKIDAA
;
A
#
# COMPACT_ATOMS: atom_id res chain seq x y z
N MET A 1 -4.11 28.75 -20.88
CA MET A 1 -4.52 27.53 -20.14
C MET A 1 -3.27 26.74 -19.79
N LYS A 2 -2.82 26.81 -18.52
CA LYS A 2 -1.65 26.05 -18.05
C LYS A 2 -2.04 24.58 -17.95
N LYS A 3 -1.46 23.73 -18.81
CA LYS A 3 -1.56 22.27 -18.70
C LYS A 3 -0.81 21.84 -17.44
N THR A 4 -1.52 21.35 -16.44
CA THR A 4 -0.94 20.76 -15.24
C THR A 4 -0.18 19.50 -15.65
N ILE A 5 1.14 19.51 -15.47
CA ILE A 5 1.98 18.33 -15.69
C ILE A 5 1.88 17.48 -14.43
N THR A 6 1.28 16.30 -14.55
CA THR A 6 1.20 15.33 -13.45
C THR A 6 2.56 14.65 -13.21
N ARG A 7 2.83 14.22 -11.97
CA ARG A 7 4.07 13.55 -11.52
C ARG A 7 4.51 12.40 -12.45
N ARG A 8 3.54 11.63 -12.97
CA ARG A 8 3.74 10.52 -13.92
C ARG A 8 4.32 10.96 -15.27
N ASN A 9 4.02 12.17 -15.74
CA ASN A 9 4.49 12.72 -17.01
C ASN A 9 5.89 13.35 -16.93
N PHE A 10 6.31 13.76 -15.74
CA PHE A 10 7.65 14.31 -15.50
C PHE A 10 8.72 13.22 -15.56
N LEU A 11 8.47 12.06 -14.93
CA LEU A 11 9.41 10.94 -14.86
C LEU A 11 9.71 10.29 -16.22
N LYS A 12 8.79 10.34 -17.18
CA LYS A 12 9.03 9.84 -18.55
C LYS A 12 9.96 10.73 -19.39
N LYS A 13 10.18 11.99 -18.99
CA LYS A 13 10.95 12.97 -19.80
C LYS A 13 12.36 13.26 -19.28
N SER A 14 12.68 12.88 -18.04
CA SER A 14 13.93 13.31 -17.38
C SER A 14 15.12 12.35 -17.49
N SER A 15 15.04 11.27 -18.27
CA SER A 15 16.12 10.27 -18.38
C SER A 15 17.27 10.64 -19.34
N LYS A 16 17.40 11.90 -19.77
CA LYS A 16 18.57 12.37 -20.54
C LYS A 16 18.96 13.78 -20.13
N PHE A 17 19.92 13.95 -19.23
CA PHE A 17 20.93 15.02 -19.32
C PHE A 17 22.15 14.68 -18.45
N VAL A 18 23.28 14.54 -19.14
CA VAL A 18 24.63 14.34 -18.60
C VAL A 18 25.23 15.69 -18.17
N ALA A 19 26.07 15.63 -17.14
CA ALA A 19 26.83 16.74 -16.58
C ALA A 19 27.71 17.47 -17.60
N ALA A 20 27.84 18.79 -17.46
CA ALA A 20 28.97 19.54 -17.98
C ALA A 20 29.38 20.61 -16.95
N ALA A 21 30.60 20.47 -16.44
CA ALA A 21 31.31 21.52 -15.71
C ALA A 21 31.97 22.48 -16.71
N GLY A 22 31.96 23.78 -16.41
CA GLY A 22 32.63 24.80 -17.20
C GLY A 22 32.84 26.08 -16.40
N LEU A 23 34.11 26.39 -16.14
CA LEU A 23 34.65 27.49 -15.34
C LEU A 23 34.35 28.89 -15.91
N GLY A 24 34.28 29.89 -15.04
CA GLY A 24 34.51 31.28 -15.46
C GLY A 24 34.13 32.36 -14.44
N GLY A 25 35.13 33.11 -13.96
CA GLY A 25 34.96 34.53 -13.66
C GLY A 25 34.98 34.96 -12.20
N CYS A 26 36.14 35.48 -11.78
CA CYS A 26 36.40 36.11 -10.50
C CYS A 26 35.66 37.47 -10.39
N GLY A 27 34.86 37.64 -9.34
CA GLY A 27 34.24 38.91 -8.97
C GLY A 27 34.01 38.93 -7.46
N ILE A 28 34.93 39.56 -6.73
CA ILE A 28 34.84 39.73 -5.27
C ILE A 28 33.77 40.80 -5.00
N LEU A 29 32.53 40.34 -4.81
CA LEU A 29 31.50 41.08 -4.09
C LEU A 29 31.43 40.46 -2.70
N LEU A 30 31.69 41.26 -1.67
CA LEU A 30 31.33 40.96 -0.28
C LEU A 30 29.79 40.99 -0.16
N LYS A 31 29.11 40.06 -0.84
CA LYS A 31 27.78 39.62 -0.41
C LYS A 31 28.04 38.86 0.87
N GLY A 32 27.49 39.33 2.00
CA GLY A 32 27.49 38.56 3.23
C GLY A 32 27.13 37.13 2.89
N CYS A 33 27.98 36.18 3.30
CA CYS A 33 27.86 34.77 2.96
C CYS A 33 26.58 34.21 3.58
N ALA A 34 25.43 34.51 2.97
CA ALA A 34 24.20 33.77 3.20
C ALA A 34 24.46 32.40 2.61
N VAL A 35 24.87 31.46 3.47
CA VAL A 35 25.06 30.06 3.08
C VAL A 35 23.73 29.60 2.49
N LYS A 36 23.77 29.20 1.22
CA LYS A 36 22.59 28.73 0.51
C LYS A 36 22.05 27.51 1.26
N LYS A 37 20.77 27.60 1.66
CA LYS A 37 20.05 26.47 2.25
C LYS A 37 19.66 25.52 1.13
N ASP A 38 20.43 24.45 0.98
CA ASP A 38 20.23 23.45 -0.08
C ASP A 38 19.27 22.33 0.33
N PHE A 39 18.92 22.25 1.62
CA PHE A 39 18.07 21.23 2.22
C PHE A 39 16.97 21.86 3.07
N ASP A 40 15.78 21.26 3.03
CA ASP A 40 14.65 21.63 3.88
C ASP A 40 14.82 21.04 5.29
N LEU A 41 15.31 19.80 5.38
CA LEU A 41 15.63 19.12 6.63
C LEU A 41 16.98 18.40 6.51
N ILE A 42 17.79 18.48 7.57
CA ILE A 42 18.95 17.61 7.77
C ILE A 42 18.70 16.77 9.02
N ILE A 43 18.86 15.45 8.91
CA ILE A 43 18.95 14.53 10.05
C ILE A 43 20.42 14.21 10.23
N ARG A 44 21.01 14.58 11.37
CA ARG A 44 22.46 14.65 11.53
C ARG A 44 23.02 13.64 12.54
N GLY A 45 24.13 13.00 12.19
CA GLY A 45 24.93 12.15 13.07
C GLY A 45 24.24 10.86 13.50
N GLY A 46 23.30 10.37 12.69
CA GLY A 46 22.56 9.14 12.98
C GLY A 46 23.27 7.90 12.45
N PHE A 47 22.95 6.74 13.03
CA PHE A 47 23.30 5.45 12.46
C PHE A 47 22.26 5.06 11.42
N ILE A 48 22.63 5.06 10.14
CA ILE A 48 21.72 4.77 9.04
C ILE A 48 21.59 3.26 8.84
N LEU A 49 20.36 2.77 8.89
CA LEU A 49 19.94 1.46 8.40
C LEU A 49 19.06 1.68 7.18
N ASP A 50 19.61 1.50 5.98
CA ASP A 50 18.97 1.90 4.71
C ASP A 50 17.89 0.93 4.19
N GLY A 51 17.68 -0.19 4.88
CA GLY A 51 16.73 -1.24 4.50
C GLY A 51 17.27 -2.30 3.54
N SER A 52 18.55 -2.22 3.12
CA SER A 52 19.18 -3.23 2.25
C SER A 52 19.60 -4.51 2.98
N GLY A 53 19.54 -4.52 4.31
CA GLY A 53 20.00 -5.63 5.17
C GLY A 53 21.50 -5.59 5.53
N GLY A 54 22.23 -4.54 5.10
CA GLY A 54 23.63 -4.31 5.47
C GLY A 54 23.84 -3.80 6.90
N GLU A 55 25.12 -3.64 7.28
CA GLU A 55 25.51 -3.03 8.55
C GLU A 55 25.17 -1.54 8.61
N ALA A 56 24.86 -1.04 9.81
CA ALA A 56 24.61 0.38 10.02
C ALA A 56 25.88 1.22 9.84
N PHE A 57 25.75 2.41 9.28
CA PHE A 57 26.86 3.36 9.11
C PHE A 57 26.47 4.77 9.57
N GLU A 58 27.43 5.54 10.09
CA GLU A 58 27.19 6.90 10.55
C GLU A 58 27.21 7.89 9.38
N ALA A 59 26.14 8.67 9.22
CA ALA A 59 26.06 9.74 8.23
C ALA A 59 24.90 10.72 8.55
N ASP A 60 24.86 11.81 7.80
CA ASP A 60 23.75 12.75 7.77
C ASP A 60 22.85 12.46 6.56
N ILE A 61 21.55 12.75 6.69
CA ILE A 61 20.58 12.70 5.59
C ILE A 61 20.07 14.11 5.31
N GLY A 62 20.26 14.59 4.09
CA GLY A 62 19.73 15.86 3.59
C GLY A 62 18.48 15.64 2.74
N ILE A 63 17.35 16.22 3.15
CA ILE A 63 16.06 16.13 2.46
C ILE A 63 15.73 17.47 1.80
N SER A 64 15.21 17.43 0.57
CA SER A 64 14.68 18.61 -0.11
C SER A 64 13.40 18.28 -0.87
N GLY A 65 12.32 18.99 -0.57
CA GLY A 65 10.97 18.59 -0.95
C GLY A 65 10.68 17.16 -0.49
N ASP A 66 10.23 16.33 -1.41
CA ASP A 66 9.80 14.94 -1.13
C ASP A 66 10.94 13.91 -1.27
N TYR A 67 12.19 14.34 -1.43
CA TYR A 67 13.31 13.47 -1.79
C TYR A 67 14.47 13.56 -0.80
N ILE A 68 15.06 12.40 -0.51
CA ILE A 68 16.43 12.32 0.02
C ILE A 68 17.37 12.80 -1.10
N LYS A 69 18.04 13.91 -0.85
CA LYS A 69 18.91 14.58 -1.83
C LYS A 69 20.37 14.18 -1.66
N GLU A 70 20.81 13.95 -0.44
CA GLU A 70 22.20 13.61 -0.13
C GLU A 70 22.25 12.74 1.14
N ILE A 71 23.14 11.74 1.14
CA ILE A 71 23.51 10.96 2.32
C ILE A 71 25.04 11.05 2.44
N GLY A 72 25.54 11.45 3.60
CA GLY A 72 26.97 11.65 3.82
C GLY A 72 27.24 12.71 4.88
N GLN A 73 28.40 13.36 4.84
CA GLN A 73 28.71 14.45 5.75
C GLN A 73 28.13 15.77 5.24
N ILE A 74 27.16 16.34 5.96
CA ILE A 74 26.44 17.55 5.52
C ILE A 74 26.65 18.67 6.54
N LEU A 75 27.16 19.81 6.07
CA LEU A 75 27.27 21.01 6.90
C LEU A 75 25.88 21.49 7.33
N SER A 76 25.62 21.54 8.64
CA SER A 76 24.32 21.94 9.23
C SER A 76 23.84 23.31 8.75
N VAL A 77 24.76 24.23 8.45
CA VAL A 77 24.47 25.55 7.88
C VAL A 77 23.73 25.50 6.53
N ARG A 78 23.73 24.36 5.82
CA ARG A 78 23.01 24.15 4.55
C ARG A 78 21.54 23.72 4.72
N GLY A 79 21.09 23.38 5.93
CA GLY A 79 19.70 22.95 6.20
C GLY A 79 18.83 24.08 6.75
N LYS A 80 17.56 24.18 6.31
CA LYS A 80 16.58 25.10 6.92
C LYS A 80 16.23 24.67 8.35
N SER A 81 16.06 23.36 8.55
CA SER A 81 15.90 22.72 9.86
C SER A 81 16.92 21.59 10.03
N VAL A 82 17.32 21.35 11.27
CA VAL A 82 18.26 20.26 11.63
C VAL A 82 17.70 19.48 12.81
N ILE A 83 17.68 18.16 12.68
CA ILE A 83 17.41 17.20 13.77
C ILE A 83 18.73 16.53 14.10
N GLU A 84 19.14 16.60 15.36
CA GLU A 84 20.31 15.87 15.86
C GLU A 84 19.89 14.45 16.24
N ALA A 85 20.39 13.46 15.48
CA ALA A 85 20.07 12.03 15.62
C ALA A 85 21.24 11.24 16.22
N LYS A 86 22.16 11.91 16.92
CA LYS A 86 23.28 11.26 17.59
C LYS A 86 22.80 10.17 18.54
N ASN A 87 23.38 8.98 18.44
CA ASN A 87 23.00 7.77 19.18
C ASN A 87 21.59 7.23 18.84
N PHE A 88 20.95 7.71 17.78
CA PHE A 88 19.71 7.17 17.24
C PHE A 88 19.97 6.47 15.90
N VAL A 89 19.06 5.55 15.58
CA VAL A 89 18.95 4.95 14.26
C VAL A 89 18.11 5.85 13.37
N VAL A 90 18.51 5.97 12.11
CA VAL A 90 17.72 6.59 11.05
C VAL A 90 17.48 5.53 9.98
N CYS A 91 16.21 5.22 9.71
CA CYS A 91 15.82 4.19 8.74
C CYS A 91 14.69 4.70 7.82
N PRO A 92 14.40 4.00 6.71
CA PRO A 92 13.16 4.21 5.99
C PRO A 92 11.95 4.11 6.91
N GLY A 93 10.92 4.89 6.62
CA GLY A 93 9.64 4.76 7.32
C GLY A 93 9.04 3.37 7.08
N PHE A 94 8.38 2.83 8.10
CA PHE A 94 7.85 1.46 8.01
C PHE A 94 6.67 1.39 7.05
N ILE A 95 6.59 0.26 6.35
CA ILE A 95 5.47 -0.08 5.48
C ILE A 95 4.65 -1.12 6.22
N ASP A 96 3.44 -0.75 6.61
CA ASP A 96 2.48 -1.71 7.13
C ASP A 96 1.86 -2.46 5.95
N ALA A 97 2.25 -3.72 5.79
CA ALA A 97 1.84 -4.55 4.67
C ALA A 97 0.44 -5.16 4.85
N HIS A 98 -0.15 -5.04 6.04
CA HIS A 98 -1.44 -5.64 6.35
C HIS A 98 -2.29 -4.72 7.22
N ASP A 99 -2.87 -3.71 6.57
CA ASP A 99 -3.73 -2.72 7.21
C ASP A 99 -5.21 -2.93 6.87
N HIS A 100 -6.08 -2.41 7.73
CA HIS A 100 -7.54 -2.37 7.57
C HIS A 100 -8.11 -0.97 7.86
N THR A 101 -7.28 0.08 7.90
CA THR A 101 -7.73 1.46 8.22
C THR A 101 -8.22 2.21 6.98
N ASP A 102 -8.91 1.52 6.07
CA ASP A 102 -9.41 2.07 4.81
C ASP A 102 -10.25 3.34 5.02
N VAL A 103 -11.49 3.16 5.48
CA VAL A 103 -12.46 4.26 5.64
C VAL A 103 -12.16 5.11 6.87
N GLU A 104 -11.46 4.54 7.85
CA GLU A 104 -11.03 5.19 9.08
C GLU A 104 -10.06 6.35 8.79
N LEU A 105 -9.24 6.26 7.74
CA LEU A 105 -8.38 7.37 7.30
C LEU A 105 -9.16 8.62 6.88
N LEU A 106 -10.41 8.47 6.43
CA LEU A 106 -11.27 9.63 6.12
C LEU A 106 -11.79 10.33 7.39
N ALA A 107 -12.01 9.56 8.46
CA ALA A 107 -12.45 10.07 9.75
C ALA A 107 -11.27 10.62 10.56
N ASN A 108 -10.12 9.96 10.51
CA ASN A 108 -8.90 10.32 11.23
C ASN A 108 -7.67 10.39 10.28
N PRO A 109 -7.58 11.43 9.44
CA PRO A 109 -6.52 11.54 8.42
C PRO A 109 -5.11 11.72 8.99
N LYS A 110 -4.99 12.01 10.29
CA LYS A 110 -3.69 12.12 10.97
C LYS A 110 -3.06 10.75 11.26
N ALA A 111 -3.86 9.68 11.33
CA ALA A 111 -3.38 8.32 11.58
C ALA A 111 -2.34 8.21 12.70
N GLU A 112 -2.57 8.90 13.83
CA GLU A 112 -1.56 9.04 14.88
C GLU A 112 -1.12 7.69 15.49
N SER A 113 -2.01 6.69 15.47
CA SER A 113 -1.69 5.31 15.89
C SER A 113 -0.53 4.73 15.09
N SER A 114 -0.55 4.90 13.76
CA SER A 114 0.46 4.35 12.85
C SER A 114 1.73 5.22 12.86
N ILE A 115 1.59 6.55 12.79
CA ILE A 115 2.75 7.46 12.76
C ILE A 115 3.61 7.35 14.01
N ARG A 116 2.99 7.18 15.19
CA ARG A 116 3.73 7.03 16.46
C ARG A 116 4.53 5.73 16.55
N GLN A 117 4.27 4.78 15.67
CA GLN A 117 5.06 3.55 15.51
C GLN A 117 6.16 3.68 14.46
N GLY A 118 6.20 4.77 13.69
CA GLY A 118 7.14 4.98 12.58
C GLY A 118 6.62 4.53 11.21
N ILE A 119 5.33 4.17 11.11
CA ILE A 119 4.70 3.79 9.85
C ILE A 119 4.51 5.03 8.97
N THR A 120 4.87 4.91 7.70
CA THR A 120 4.70 5.97 6.69
C THR A 120 3.87 5.53 5.48
N THR A 121 3.65 4.23 5.31
CA THR A 121 2.88 3.67 4.19
C THR A 121 2.01 2.53 4.69
N LEU A 122 0.76 2.50 4.22
CA LEU A 122 -0.19 1.43 4.47
C LEU A 122 -0.49 0.66 3.18
N VAL A 123 -0.62 -0.66 3.28
CA VAL A 123 -1.21 -1.53 2.26
C VAL A 123 -2.51 -2.09 2.83
N SER A 124 -3.63 -1.55 2.37
CA SER A 124 -4.97 -1.92 2.84
C SER A 124 -5.74 -2.77 1.82
N GLY A 125 -7.04 -2.95 2.01
CA GLY A 125 -7.85 -3.81 1.15
C GLY A 125 -7.55 -5.30 1.37
N ASN A 126 -7.19 -5.69 2.59
CA ASN A 126 -6.77 -7.04 2.95
C ASN A 126 -7.96 -7.96 3.25
N CYS A 127 -7.68 -9.26 3.36
CA CYS A 127 -8.63 -10.30 3.78
C CYS A 127 -9.94 -10.33 2.96
N GLY A 128 -9.87 -10.00 1.67
CA GLY A 128 -11.03 -10.03 0.78
C GLY A 128 -11.99 -8.86 0.94
N SER A 129 -11.69 -7.90 1.80
CA SER A 129 -12.47 -6.68 2.01
C SER A 129 -11.76 -5.47 1.40
N SER A 130 -12.52 -4.54 0.84
CA SER A 130 -12.05 -3.24 0.38
C SER A 130 -13.23 -2.26 0.32
N PRO A 131 -13.01 -0.93 0.43
CA PRO A 131 -14.08 0.06 0.43
C PRO A 131 -14.76 0.26 -0.95
N PHE A 132 -14.31 -0.50 -1.95
CA PHE A 132 -14.79 -0.55 -3.32
C PHE A 132 -14.49 -1.94 -3.92
N PRO A 133 -15.16 -2.36 -4.99
CA PRO A 133 -16.45 -1.83 -5.43
C PRO A 133 -17.52 -2.08 -4.36
N VAL A 134 -18.45 -1.14 -4.19
CA VAL A 134 -19.56 -1.29 -3.25
C VAL A 134 -20.72 -1.97 -3.97
N ALA A 135 -21.13 -3.16 -3.49
CA ALA A 135 -22.28 -3.87 -4.06
C ALA A 135 -23.58 -3.08 -3.85
N GLU A 136 -24.49 -3.17 -4.81
CA GLU A 136 -25.72 -2.38 -4.78
C GLU A 136 -26.62 -2.80 -3.61
N GLU A 137 -26.67 -4.10 -3.33
CA GLU A 137 -27.48 -4.71 -2.29
C GLU A 137 -27.15 -4.19 -0.88
N ILE A 138 -25.89 -3.83 -0.63
CA ILE A 138 -25.42 -3.34 0.68
C ILE A 138 -25.15 -1.84 0.71
N TYR A 139 -25.44 -1.10 -0.37
CA TYR A 139 -25.03 0.30 -0.46
C TYR A 139 -25.69 1.19 0.61
N GLU A 140 -27.02 1.08 0.78
CA GLU A 140 -27.73 1.89 1.77
C GLU A 140 -27.35 1.50 3.20
N GLU A 141 -27.10 0.22 3.46
CA GLU A 141 -26.59 -0.24 4.75
C GLU A 141 -25.18 0.29 5.01
N SER A 142 -24.26 0.18 4.04
CA SER A 142 -22.89 0.69 4.13
C SER A 142 -22.87 2.20 4.37
N LYS A 143 -23.76 2.93 3.70
CA LYS A 143 -23.95 4.36 3.90
C LYS A 143 -24.45 4.69 5.31
N ALA A 144 -25.43 3.95 5.82
CA ALA A 144 -25.92 4.12 7.19
C ALA A 144 -24.83 3.82 8.23
N ASN A 145 -24.11 2.71 8.07
CA ASN A 145 -23.02 2.29 8.96
C ASN A 145 -21.88 3.32 9.00
N LEU A 146 -21.45 3.82 7.83
CA LEU A 146 -20.43 4.88 7.76
C LEU A 146 -20.88 6.16 8.43
N LYS A 147 -22.16 6.51 8.31
CA LYS A 147 -22.73 7.71 8.95
C LYS A 147 -22.78 7.56 10.47
N GLU A 148 -23.21 6.41 10.95
CA GLU A 148 -23.37 6.14 12.38
C GLU A 148 -22.03 5.97 13.09
N LEU A 149 -21.13 5.15 12.54
CA LEU A 149 -19.88 4.78 13.20
C LEU A 149 -18.79 5.84 13.05
N LEU A 150 -18.70 6.46 11.86
CA LEU A 150 -17.58 7.33 11.50
C LEU A 150 -18.01 8.77 11.16
N GLN A 151 -19.31 9.07 11.15
CA GLN A 151 -19.86 10.37 10.74
C GLN A 151 -19.47 10.75 9.30
N LEU A 152 -19.31 9.74 8.44
CA LEU A 152 -18.93 9.89 7.04
C LEU A 152 -20.13 9.64 6.12
N ASP A 153 -20.21 10.40 5.03
CA ASP A 153 -21.16 10.13 3.95
C ASP A 153 -20.50 9.27 2.87
N LEU A 154 -21.10 8.11 2.58
CA LEU A 154 -20.71 7.28 1.45
C LEU A 154 -21.03 8.01 0.15
N THR A 155 -19.98 8.41 -0.56
CA THR A 155 -20.04 9.27 -1.76
C THR A 155 -19.23 8.70 -2.92
N TRP A 156 -18.75 7.47 -2.78
CA TRP A 156 -18.00 6.75 -3.80
C TRP A 156 -18.62 5.38 -4.05
N ARG A 157 -18.26 4.80 -5.19
CA ARG A 157 -18.65 3.44 -5.61
C ARG A 157 -17.44 2.62 -6.04
N ASP A 158 -16.43 3.29 -6.56
CA ASP A 158 -15.20 2.72 -7.11
C ASP A 158 -13.96 3.31 -6.43
N ILE A 159 -12.80 2.74 -6.77
CA ILE A 159 -11.49 3.14 -6.26
C ILE A 159 -11.13 4.60 -6.57
N ASN A 160 -11.51 5.12 -7.73
CA ASN A 160 -11.21 6.50 -8.11
C ASN A 160 -11.98 7.48 -7.22
N GLY A 161 -13.26 7.19 -6.95
CA GLY A 161 -14.07 7.95 -6.01
C GLY A 161 -13.49 7.90 -4.60
N PHE A 162 -13.05 6.72 -4.14
CA PHE A 162 -12.45 6.57 -2.82
C PHE A 162 -11.12 7.33 -2.68
N PHE A 163 -10.21 7.20 -3.66
CA PHE A 163 -8.97 7.97 -3.70
C PHE A 163 -9.22 9.48 -3.72
N SER A 164 -10.21 9.94 -4.48
CA SER A 164 -10.60 11.36 -4.49
C SER A 164 -11.00 11.86 -3.10
N ARG A 165 -11.63 11.01 -2.28
CA ARG A 165 -12.02 11.35 -0.90
C ARG A 165 -10.83 11.43 0.04
N LEU A 166 -9.85 10.54 -0.10
CA LEU A 166 -8.60 10.62 0.65
C LEU A 166 -7.81 11.88 0.28
N GLU A 167 -7.78 12.24 -1.01
CA GLU A 167 -7.07 13.43 -1.51
C GLU A 167 -7.72 14.75 -1.09
N GLU A 168 -9.06 14.83 -1.00
CA GLU A 168 -9.80 16.08 -0.73
C GLU A 168 -9.36 16.77 0.57
N LYS A 169 -9.16 16.00 1.65
CA LYS A 169 -8.67 16.51 2.93
C LYS A 169 -7.17 16.26 3.13
N GLY A 170 -6.59 15.36 2.34
CA GLY A 170 -5.24 14.84 2.53
C GLY A 170 -5.17 13.88 3.72
N ILE A 171 -4.25 12.92 3.61
CA ILE A 171 -3.90 11.97 4.68
C ILE A 171 -2.42 12.09 5.02
N ALA A 172 -2.06 11.75 6.24
CA ALA A 172 -0.68 11.88 6.72
C ALA A 172 0.24 10.73 6.26
N LEU A 173 -0.33 9.61 5.84
CA LEU A 173 0.40 8.41 5.39
C LEU A 173 0.31 8.28 3.87
N ASN A 174 1.28 7.59 3.27
CA ASN A 174 1.05 7.02 1.94
C ASN A 174 0.04 5.87 2.05
N TYR A 175 -0.81 5.73 1.05
CA TYR A 175 -1.84 4.69 1.02
C TYR A 175 -1.76 3.91 -0.28
N SER A 176 -1.74 2.59 -0.15
CA SER A 176 -1.85 1.60 -1.22
C SER A 176 -2.93 0.61 -0.82
N THR A 177 -3.52 -0.09 -1.80
CA THR A 177 -4.67 -0.93 -1.55
C THR A 177 -4.75 -2.09 -2.54
N LEU A 178 -5.24 -3.21 -2.06
CA LEU A 178 -5.68 -4.35 -2.87
C LEU A 178 -7.18 -4.21 -3.12
N VAL A 179 -7.68 -4.89 -4.16
CA VAL A 179 -9.13 -5.09 -4.30
C VAL A 179 -9.53 -6.39 -3.64
N GLY A 180 -10.55 -6.37 -2.78
CA GLY A 180 -11.02 -7.52 -2.04
C GLY A 180 -11.89 -8.44 -2.89
N GLN A 181 -11.58 -9.74 -2.91
CA GLN A 181 -12.37 -10.76 -3.61
C GLN A 181 -13.81 -10.81 -3.09
N GLY A 182 -14.04 -10.62 -1.80
CA GLY A 182 -15.39 -10.56 -1.21
C GLY A 182 -16.19 -9.36 -1.72
N ALA A 183 -15.55 -8.19 -1.83
CA ALA A 183 -16.17 -6.99 -2.42
C ALA A 183 -16.52 -7.19 -3.91
N ILE A 184 -15.60 -7.80 -4.67
CA ILE A 184 -15.83 -8.16 -6.09
C ILE A 184 -16.99 -9.14 -6.22
N ARG A 185 -17.01 -10.19 -5.40
CA ARG A 185 -18.07 -11.20 -5.41
C ARG A 185 -19.43 -10.59 -5.08
N GLY A 186 -19.49 -9.79 -4.02
CA GLY A 186 -20.70 -9.04 -3.64
C GLY A 186 -21.22 -8.17 -4.79
N ALA A 187 -20.35 -7.38 -5.42
CA ALA A 187 -20.76 -6.51 -6.52
C ALA A 187 -21.11 -7.26 -7.83
N ALA A 188 -20.53 -8.44 -8.04
CA ALA A 188 -20.78 -9.23 -9.23
C ALA A 188 -22.09 -10.01 -9.16
N MET A 189 -22.35 -10.68 -8.02
CA MET A 189 -23.37 -11.71 -7.87
C MET A 189 -24.07 -11.71 -6.51
N GLY A 190 -23.90 -10.68 -5.69
CA GLY A 190 -24.43 -10.58 -4.33
C GLY A 190 -23.70 -11.51 -3.33
N PHE A 191 -24.30 -11.67 -2.16
CA PHE A 191 -23.74 -12.46 -1.04
C PHE A 191 -24.23 -13.92 -1.05
N ASN A 192 -24.48 -14.45 -2.25
CA ASN A 192 -25.09 -15.77 -2.44
C ASN A 192 -24.08 -16.90 -2.17
N ASP A 193 -24.53 -17.93 -1.46
CA ASP A 193 -23.80 -19.18 -1.23
C ASP A 193 -23.98 -20.14 -2.41
N ARG A 194 -23.31 -19.81 -3.52
CA ARG A 194 -23.23 -20.66 -4.72
C ARG A 194 -22.01 -20.28 -5.57
N PRO A 195 -21.51 -21.16 -6.45
CA PRO A 195 -20.55 -20.77 -7.48
C PRO A 195 -21.08 -19.67 -8.42
N PRO A 196 -20.19 -18.82 -8.98
CA PRO A 196 -20.58 -17.87 -10.03
C PRO A 196 -20.95 -18.63 -11.30
N SER A 197 -21.94 -18.12 -12.02
CA SER A 197 -22.13 -18.47 -13.43
C SER A 197 -20.94 -17.96 -14.26
N GLN A 198 -20.80 -18.44 -15.50
CA GLN A 198 -19.72 -18.00 -16.39
C GLN A 198 -19.76 -16.47 -16.62
N GLU A 199 -20.94 -15.88 -16.76
CA GLU A 199 -21.09 -14.43 -16.94
C GLU A 199 -20.66 -13.65 -15.69
N GLU A 200 -21.03 -14.13 -14.50
CA GLU A 200 -20.62 -13.53 -13.23
C GLU A 200 -19.11 -13.63 -13.02
N LEU A 201 -18.50 -14.78 -13.34
CA LEU A 201 -17.06 -14.97 -13.23
C LEU A 201 -16.29 -14.03 -14.18
N GLU A 202 -16.73 -13.88 -15.42
CA GLU A 202 -16.13 -12.92 -16.36
C GLU A 202 -16.33 -11.47 -15.90
N LYS A 203 -17.47 -11.14 -15.30
CA LYS A 203 -17.71 -9.83 -14.66
C LYS A 203 -16.72 -9.61 -13.51
N MET A 204 -16.49 -10.60 -12.65
CA MET A 204 -15.52 -10.52 -11.55
C MET A 204 -14.09 -10.31 -12.05
N LYS A 205 -13.67 -11.09 -13.05
CA LYS A 205 -12.36 -10.95 -13.71
C LYS A 205 -12.15 -9.54 -14.27
N LYS A 206 -13.17 -9.02 -14.96
CA LYS A 206 -13.16 -7.64 -15.48
C LYS A 206 -13.03 -6.61 -14.35
N MET A 207 -13.80 -6.75 -13.26
CA MET A 207 -13.71 -5.83 -12.13
C MET A 207 -12.33 -5.86 -11.46
N VAL A 208 -11.68 -7.02 -11.34
CA VAL A 208 -10.31 -7.11 -10.83
C VAL A 208 -9.34 -6.33 -11.73
N ALA A 209 -9.41 -6.54 -13.04
CA ALA A 209 -8.59 -5.80 -14.01
C ALA A 209 -8.81 -4.28 -13.91
N GLU A 210 -10.06 -3.82 -13.90
CA GLU A 210 -10.42 -2.40 -13.83
C GLU A 210 -9.93 -1.73 -12.53
N ASN A 211 -9.98 -2.43 -11.40
CA ASN A 211 -9.47 -1.90 -10.13
C ASN A 211 -7.94 -1.81 -10.12
N ILE A 212 -7.23 -2.80 -10.67
CA ILE A 212 -5.77 -2.76 -10.79
C ILE A 212 -5.34 -1.64 -11.74
N GLU A 213 -6.00 -1.49 -12.89
CA GLU A 213 -5.76 -0.40 -13.84
C GLU A 213 -5.99 0.98 -13.21
N SER A 214 -6.95 1.07 -12.29
CA SER A 214 -7.29 2.29 -11.56
C SER A 214 -6.40 2.55 -10.33
N GLY A 215 -5.51 1.62 -9.97
CA GLY A 215 -4.46 1.86 -8.97
C GLY A 215 -4.38 0.86 -7.82
N ALA A 216 -5.24 -0.17 -7.77
CA ALA A 216 -5.04 -1.28 -6.84
C ALA A 216 -3.75 -2.03 -7.21
N VAL A 217 -3.00 -2.48 -6.20
CA VAL A 217 -1.71 -3.16 -6.42
C VAL A 217 -1.83 -4.69 -6.55
N GLY A 218 -3.06 -5.21 -6.46
CA GLY A 218 -3.33 -6.63 -6.50
C GLY A 218 -4.73 -6.99 -6.01
N LEU A 219 -4.91 -8.27 -5.73
CA LEU A 219 -6.13 -8.88 -5.21
C LEU A 219 -5.89 -9.34 -3.77
N SER A 220 -6.90 -9.26 -2.92
CA SER A 220 -6.91 -10.00 -1.66
C SER A 220 -8.09 -10.97 -1.55
N SER A 221 -7.97 -12.02 -0.75
CA SER A 221 -9.11 -12.88 -0.36
C SER A 221 -9.20 -13.08 1.14
N GLY A 222 -10.43 -13.33 1.61
CA GLY A 222 -10.71 -13.76 2.97
C GLY A 222 -11.61 -14.98 2.92
N LEU A 223 -10.99 -16.14 2.81
CA LEU A 223 -11.69 -17.39 2.54
C LEU A 223 -12.35 -17.98 3.80
N GLU A 224 -12.10 -17.40 4.97
CA GLU A 224 -12.85 -17.68 6.20
C GLU A 224 -14.18 -16.91 6.27
N TYR A 225 -14.33 -15.81 5.52
CA TYR A 225 -15.42 -14.86 5.67
C TYR A 225 -16.39 -14.83 4.50
N THR A 226 -17.67 -14.59 4.76
CA THR A 226 -18.66 -14.39 3.70
C THR A 226 -18.45 -13.05 2.98
N PRO A 227 -18.67 -12.98 1.66
CA PRO A 227 -19.08 -14.06 0.78
C PRO A 227 -17.91 -14.87 0.19
N GLY A 228 -16.66 -14.54 0.55
CA GLY A 228 -15.46 -15.17 0.02
C GLY A 228 -15.32 -16.65 0.38
N SER A 229 -15.82 -17.07 1.53
CA SER A 229 -15.80 -18.47 1.99
C SER A 229 -16.56 -19.44 1.08
N TYR A 230 -17.52 -18.93 0.29
CA TYR A 230 -18.27 -19.72 -0.70
C TYR A 230 -17.51 -19.92 -2.03
N ALA A 231 -16.38 -19.25 -2.22
CA ALA A 231 -15.60 -19.36 -3.45
C ALA A 231 -14.85 -20.69 -3.51
N GLU A 232 -14.94 -21.36 -4.66
CA GLU A 232 -14.14 -22.55 -4.96
C GLU A 232 -12.73 -22.16 -5.43
N ALA A 233 -11.77 -23.09 -5.31
CA ALA A 233 -10.37 -22.84 -5.66
C ALA A 233 -10.17 -22.38 -7.12
N ASP A 234 -10.99 -22.87 -8.06
CA ASP A 234 -10.92 -22.47 -9.47
C ASP A 234 -11.34 -21.02 -9.69
N GLU A 235 -12.33 -20.51 -8.94
CA GLU A 235 -12.69 -19.10 -8.97
C GLU A 235 -11.50 -18.23 -8.53
N ILE A 236 -10.89 -18.55 -7.39
CA ILE A 236 -9.73 -17.82 -6.87
C ILE A 236 -8.58 -17.86 -7.87
N THR A 237 -8.33 -19.03 -8.47
CA THR A 237 -7.31 -19.20 -9.50
C THR A 237 -7.57 -18.31 -10.72
N GLU A 238 -8.82 -18.20 -11.19
CA GLU A 238 -9.18 -17.32 -12.31
C GLU A 238 -8.94 -15.85 -12.00
N LEU A 239 -9.30 -15.37 -10.80
CA LEU A 239 -9.06 -13.99 -10.40
C LEU A 239 -7.55 -13.70 -10.20
N CYS A 240 -6.82 -14.63 -9.60
CA CYS A 240 -5.36 -14.55 -9.45
C CYS A 240 -4.66 -14.46 -10.82
N ARG A 241 -5.15 -15.18 -11.83
CA ARG A 241 -4.63 -15.09 -13.19
C ARG A 241 -4.77 -13.70 -13.78
N VAL A 242 -5.87 -13.00 -13.50
CA VAL A 242 -6.01 -11.60 -13.89
C VAL A 242 -5.00 -10.73 -13.17
N ALA A 243 -4.88 -10.83 -11.83
CA ALA A 243 -3.91 -10.05 -11.08
C ALA A 243 -2.46 -10.26 -11.59
N ALA A 244 -2.09 -11.50 -11.92
CA ALA A 244 -0.78 -11.85 -12.48
C ALA A 244 -0.49 -11.16 -13.82
N GLN A 245 -1.50 -10.98 -14.69
CA GLN A 245 -1.32 -10.30 -15.99
C GLN A 245 -0.85 -8.85 -15.85
N TYR A 246 -1.16 -8.21 -14.72
CA TYR A 246 -0.75 -6.84 -14.41
C TYR A 246 0.50 -6.77 -13.51
N GLY A 247 1.10 -7.92 -13.18
CA GLY A 247 2.20 -8.00 -12.20
C GLY A 247 1.76 -7.65 -10.78
N GLY A 248 0.47 -7.81 -10.48
CA GLY A 248 -0.08 -7.58 -9.14
C GLY A 248 0.24 -8.71 -8.16
N VAL A 249 -0.03 -8.44 -6.89
CA VAL A 249 0.09 -9.43 -5.81
C VAL A 249 -1.26 -10.10 -5.51
N TYR A 250 -1.22 -11.28 -4.90
CA TYR A 250 -2.36 -11.94 -4.28
C TYR A 250 -2.08 -12.11 -2.78
N ALA A 251 -2.84 -11.40 -1.95
CA ALA A 251 -2.78 -11.52 -0.49
C ALA A 251 -3.95 -12.36 0.02
N THR A 252 -3.73 -13.32 0.92
CA THR A 252 -4.82 -14.18 1.37
C THR A 252 -4.86 -14.34 2.87
N HIS A 253 -6.00 -14.00 3.46
CA HIS A 253 -6.48 -14.65 4.68
C HIS A 253 -7.01 -16.01 4.25
N MET A 254 -6.23 -17.04 4.59
CA MET A 254 -6.43 -18.42 4.16
C MET A 254 -7.77 -18.98 4.66
N ARG A 255 -8.27 -20.03 4.01
CA ARG A 255 -9.58 -20.62 4.30
C ARG A 255 -9.71 -21.09 5.74
N ASP A 256 -8.64 -21.69 6.27
CA ASP A 256 -8.53 -22.10 7.65
C ASP A 256 -7.09 -21.85 8.16
N GLU A 257 -6.97 -21.39 9.40
CA GLU A 257 -5.68 -21.14 10.07
C GLU A 257 -5.42 -22.13 11.22
N GLY A 258 -6.20 -23.21 11.32
CA GLY A 258 -6.20 -24.19 12.40
C GLY A 258 -6.24 -25.63 11.91
N ASP A 259 -7.43 -26.23 11.89
CA ASP A 259 -7.61 -27.68 11.69
C ASP A 259 -7.32 -28.11 10.23
N GLU A 260 -7.48 -27.21 9.26
CA GLU A 260 -7.18 -27.40 7.83
C GLU A 260 -6.09 -26.42 7.34
N LEU A 261 -5.16 -26.04 8.23
CA LEU A 261 -4.06 -25.11 7.94
C LEU A 261 -3.21 -25.52 6.73
N ILE A 262 -2.81 -26.80 6.64
CA ILE A 262 -1.89 -27.27 5.59
C ILE A 262 -2.61 -27.24 4.24
N GLU A 263 -3.85 -27.71 4.24
CA GLU A 263 -4.73 -27.73 3.09
C GLU A 263 -5.00 -26.30 2.57
N SER A 264 -5.20 -25.34 3.47
CA SER A 264 -5.41 -23.93 3.12
C SER A 264 -4.15 -23.25 2.60
N LEU A 265 -2.98 -23.62 3.13
CA LEU A 265 -1.69 -23.17 2.62
C LEU A 265 -1.43 -23.74 1.22
N ASP A 266 -1.70 -25.03 1.02
CA ASP A 266 -1.60 -25.71 -0.27
C ASP A 266 -2.54 -25.09 -1.32
N GLU A 267 -3.79 -24.76 -0.96
CA GLU A 267 -4.74 -24.04 -1.84
C GLU A 267 -4.13 -22.71 -2.33
N SER A 268 -3.55 -21.94 -1.42
CA SER A 268 -2.96 -20.63 -1.71
C SER A 268 -1.71 -20.75 -2.59
N ILE A 269 -0.81 -21.69 -2.27
CA ILE A 269 0.41 -21.95 -3.04
C ILE A 269 0.06 -22.48 -4.44
N GLU A 270 -0.94 -23.34 -4.56
CA GLU A 270 -1.35 -23.92 -5.84
C GLU A 270 -1.97 -22.86 -6.76
N ALA A 271 -2.80 -21.96 -6.24
CA ALA A 271 -3.30 -20.81 -6.99
C ALA A 271 -2.13 -19.95 -7.53
N ALA A 272 -1.12 -19.70 -6.70
CA ALA A 272 0.09 -18.98 -7.10
C ALA A 272 0.90 -19.71 -8.17
N ARG A 273 1.12 -21.03 -8.03
CA ARG A 273 1.83 -21.86 -9.02
C ARG A 273 1.12 -21.90 -10.37
N LYS A 274 -0.21 -22.07 -10.37
CA LYS A 274 -1.03 -22.15 -11.59
C LYS A 274 -1.08 -20.85 -12.38
N THR A 275 -0.88 -19.70 -11.72
CA THR A 275 -1.10 -18.38 -12.32
C THR A 275 0.16 -17.53 -12.45
N GLY A 276 1.20 -17.83 -11.66
CA GLY A 276 2.41 -17.02 -11.56
C GLY A 276 2.23 -15.73 -10.77
N VAL A 277 1.11 -15.54 -10.05
CA VAL A 277 0.91 -14.36 -9.19
C VAL A 277 1.87 -14.37 -8.01
N SER A 278 2.32 -13.19 -7.58
CA SER A 278 3.12 -13.07 -6.35
C SER A 278 2.23 -13.23 -5.13
N LEU A 279 2.43 -14.30 -4.36
CA LEU A 279 1.62 -14.64 -3.19
C LEU A 279 2.14 -13.99 -1.90
N GLN A 280 1.22 -13.51 -1.08
CA GLN A 280 1.44 -13.09 0.30
C GLN A 280 0.41 -13.79 1.20
N ILE A 281 0.89 -14.54 2.19
CA ILE A 281 0.02 -15.13 3.21
C ILE A 281 -0.17 -14.10 4.33
N SER A 282 -1.40 -13.61 4.48
CA SER A 282 -1.76 -12.64 5.51
C SER A 282 -1.61 -13.25 6.90
N HIS A 283 -1.04 -12.47 7.83
CA HIS A 283 -0.99 -12.74 9.28
C HIS A 283 -0.87 -14.23 9.65
N TYR A 284 0.07 -14.91 8.99
CA TYR A 284 0.26 -16.35 9.08
C TYR A 284 0.38 -16.80 10.54
N LYS A 285 -0.45 -17.77 10.92
CA LYS A 285 -0.53 -18.28 12.29
C LYS A 285 -0.95 -19.75 12.30
N ILE A 286 -0.75 -20.39 13.45
CA ILE A 286 -1.25 -21.73 13.75
C ILE A 286 -2.22 -21.60 14.93
N ALA A 287 -3.52 -21.53 14.61
CA ALA A 287 -4.57 -21.32 15.58
C ALA A 287 -4.83 -22.57 16.42
N TYR A 288 -5.04 -22.35 17.72
CA TYR A 288 -5.34 -23.36 18.75
C TYR A 288 -4.17 -24.31 19.09
N PRO A 289 -3.95 -24.64 20.38
CA PRO A 289 -2.85 -25.53 20.80
C PRO A 289 -2.84 -26.90 20.12
N ARG A 290 -4.01 -27.43 19.75
CA ARG A 290 -4.13 -28.73 19.07
C ARG A 290 -3.43 -28.77 17.71
N ASN A 291 -3.20 -27.62 17.07
CA ASN A 291 -2.60 -27.53 15.74
C ASN A 291 -1.11 -27.17 15.77
N TRP A 292 -0.51 -26.80 16.91
CA TRP A 292 0.89 -26.36 16.98
C TRP A 292 1.91 -27.40 16.49
N HIS A 293 1.56 -28.68 16.51
CA HIS A 293 2.36 -29.76 15.95
C HIS A 293 2.54 -29.67 14.42
N LYS A 294 1.76 -28.82 13.73
CA LYS A 294 1.84 -28.59 12.28
C LYS A 294 2.96 -27.63 11.87
N ILE A 295 3.66 -27.00 12.82
CA ILE A 295 4.69 -25.97 12.52
C ILE A 295 5.81 -26.44 11.60
N ASP A 296 6.21 -27.72 11.69
CA ASP A 296 7.28 -28.26 10.86
C ASP A 296 6.79 -28.68 9.46
N ALA A 297 5.48 -28.89 9.31
CA ALA A 297 4.86 -29.31 8.05
C ALA A 297 4.44 -28.13 7.18
N ALA A 298 4.16 -26.99 7.80
CA ALA A 298 3.67 -25.78 7.17
C ALA A 298 4.82 -24.86 6.72
#